data_AF-A0A8W8JJS1-F1
#
_entry.id   AF-A0A8W8JJS1-F1
#
_cell.length_a   1.000
_cell.length_b   1.000
_cell.length_c   1.000
_cell.angle_alpha   90.00
_cell.angle_beta   90.00
_cell.angle_gamma   90.00
#
_symmetry.space_group_name_H-M   'P 1'
#
loop_
_entity.id
_entity.type
_entity.pdbx_description
1 polymer ?
#
loop_
_entity_poly.entity_id
_entity_poly.type
_entity_poly.pdbx_seq_one_letter_code
_entity_poly.pdbx_strand_id
1 'polypeptide(L)'
;MQQNYGITNNNATPGDGMSFSFDITLNKGLHTTVHCVSLMLGGSGKWWAQEAVKEVPRLPTTEPNLSLVSLYMKYAHIGTDQISMEGLEKELQKLFAGGTPDDYVKCAAKKLSDLTGTDVADVFQKLAYGVDILSKLTGCSTVPVLSFTLSLSALSSMFKKIGSNLKSADAPVEEDSIFVALERYGDSELTAEAACLVDLLFIKNAYFGEINEQAHENIVNSLEDKFPTNDIVKFMGKLKVKTHELLTTSDLQSARRASVYINLYFRLANLRTIVLWQVFCIKQRSNYDQQSTRGVLAMINEGQKSDMEVMRYVTETSFQKAVFHTIFQPTENENFMNFICIHRIRIPSLGHDKKFCRQKHFIRSSKLPDYRFEMMSPKTDYIGGSQNSSFACKFYLEPVRNRKLDGIFYMRSVKWSDSYVSMDKDGKCVSVSDKPGTEGQWKVVRLGNEGLLPQFLFSSIKWPCKFLFLKSCWRTFSIEGTENLKASKENCLWEILDV
;
A
#
# COMPACT_ATOMS: atom_id res chain seq x y z
N MET A 1 14.29 46.05 -25.21
CA MET A 1 15.51 46.49 -24.51
C MET A 1 16.30 45.24 -24.14
N GLN A 2 17.50 45.09 -24.69
CA GLN A 2 18.44 44.02 -24.32
C GLN A 2 18.95 44.27 -22.89
N GLN A 3 19.05 43.22 -22.07
CA GLN A 3 19.81 43.24 -20.83
C GLN A 3 21.04 42.34 -21.00
N ASN A 4 22.22 42.94 -20.98
CA ASN A 4 23.50 42.26 -20.90
C ASN A 4 23.82 41.99 -19.42
N TYR A 5 24.16 40.75 -19.09
CA TYR A 5 24.75 40.41 -17.79
C TYR A 5 26.26 40.28 -17.97
N GLY A 6 27.02 41.20 -17.37
CA GLY A 6 28.46 41.08 -17.21
C GLY A 6 28.78 40.60 -15.80
N ILE A 7 29.55 39.51 -15.67
CA ILE A 7 30.10 39.03 -14.40
C ILE A 7 31.59 39.36 -14.42
N THR A 8 32.05 40.19 -13.48
CA THR A 8 33.48 40.38 -13.22
C THR A 8 33.91 39.50 -12.06
N ASN A 9 34.78 38.53 -12.35
CA ASN A 9 35.41 37.65 -11.36
C ASN A 9 36.60 38.37 -10.71
N ASN A 10 36.61 38.46 -9.38
CA ASN A 10 37.82 38.73 -8.61
C ASN A 10 38.12 37.53 -7.69
N ASN A 11 39.39 37.14 -7.68
CA ASN A 11 39.94 35.94 -7.04
C ASN A 11 39.61 35.83 -5.53
N ALA A 12 39.16 34.65 -5.08
CA ALA A 12 39.09 34.30 -3.66
C ALA A 12 39.53 32.84 -3.42
N THR A 13 40.40 32.65 -2.42
CA THR A 13 40.94 31.38 -1.91
C THR A 13 39.94 30.62 -1.02
N PRO A 14 40.13 29.31 -0.78
CA PRO A 14 39.14 28.47 -0.09
C PRO A 14 39.11 28.75 1.41
N GLY A 15 37.98 29.25 1.93
CA GLY A 15 37.75 29.42 3.36
C GLY A 15 36.77 30.54 3.74
N ASP A 16 36.58 31.54 2.89
CA ASP A 16 35.70 32.67 3.18
C ASP A 16 34.34 32.52 2.48
N GLY A 17 33.25 32.73 3.23
CA GLY A 17 31.89 32.65 2.73
C GLY A 17 31.65 33.67 1.60
N MET A 18 31.06 33.23 0.49
CA MET A 18 30.66 34.13 -0.60
C MET A 18 29.40 34.91 -0.21
N SER A 19 29.50 36.23 -0.19
CA SER A 19 28.36 37.16 -0.13
C SER A 19 28.00 37.59 -1.54
N PHE A 20 26.73 37.43 -1.93
CA PHE A 20 26.19 38.01 -3.15
C PHE A 20 25.24 39.14 -2.80
N SER A 21 25.48 40.32 -3.38
CA SER A 21 24.56 41.46 -3.32
C SER A 21 23.96 41.66 -4.71
N PHE A 22 22.64 41.79 -4.78
CA PHE A 22 21.92 42.17 -6.00
C PHE A 22 21.26 43.52 -5.77
N ASP A 23 21.51 44.46 -6.69
CA ASP A 23 20.71 45.69 -6.79
C ASP A 23 19.57 45.46 -7.78
N ILE A 24 18.34 45.59 -7.32
CA ILE A 24 17.15 45.51 -8.16
C ILE A 24 16.56 46.92 -8.28
N THR A 25 16.54 47.45 -9.49
CA THR A 25 15.88 48.72 -9.79
C THR A 25 14.44 48.45 -10.23
N LEU A 26 13.47 48.78 -9.39
CA LEU A 26 12.06 48.77 -9.77
C LEU A 26 11.63 50.15 -10.30
N ASN A 27 10.69 50.15 -11.25
CA ASN A 27 10.20 51.36 -11.90
C ASN A 27 9.76 52.41 -10.86
N LYS A 28 10.24 53.65 -11.05
CA LYS A 28 10.16 54.83 -10.15
C LYS A 28 11.21 54.95 -9.04
N GLY A 29 12.47 54.61 -9.34
CA GLY A 29 13.64 55.24 -8.70
C GLY A 29 13.85 54.98 -7.21
N LEU A 30 13.20 53.96 -6.63
CA LEU A 30 13.54 53.45 -5.31
C LEU A 30 14.62 52.37 -5.45
N HIS A 31 15.77 52.62 -4.81
CA HIS A 31 16.82 51.63 -4.63
C HIS A 31 16.54 50.81 -3.37
N THR A 32 16.59 49.49 -3.48
CA THR A 32 16.57 48.57 -2.34
C THR A 32 17.65 47.53 -2.56
N THR A 33 18.59 47.45 -1.62
CA THR A 33 19.65 46.43 -1.62
C THR A 33 19.18 45.26 -0.76
N VAL A 34 19.14 44.06 -1.34
CA VAL A 34 18.79 42.83 -0.61
C VAL A 34 20.08 42.03 -0.39
N HIS A 35 20.41 41.79 0.88
CA HIS A 35 21.51 40.90 1.24
C HIS A 35 20.98 39.48 1.45
N CYS A 36 21.43 38.54 0.62
CA CYS A 36 21.22 37.12 0.83
C CYS A 36 22.52 36.49 1.38
N VAL A 37 22.46 35.94 2.59
CA VAL A 37 23.55 35.13 3.14
C VAL A 37 23.21 33.66 2.92
N SER A 38 24.03 32.95 2.16
CA SER A 38 23.90 31.50 1.97
C SER A 38 24.84 30.79 2.94
N LEU A 39 24.29 30.03 3.88
CA LEU A 39 25.05 29.16 4.79
C LEU A 39 25.20 27.77 4.15
N MET A 40 26.43 27.40 3.79
CA MET A 40 26.79 26.03 3.40
C MET A 40 26.98 25.19 4.67
N LEU A 41 26.20 24.10 4.79
CA LEU A 41 26.28 23.16 5.91
C LEU A 41 27.43 22.18 5.69
N GLY A 42 28.45 22.24 6.56
CA GLY A 42 29.34 21.14 6.85
C GLY A 42 28.90 20.46 8.16
N GLY A 43 28.76 19.13 8.12
CA GLY A 43 28.92 18.21 9.24
C GLY A 43 28.14 18.47 10.55
N SER A 44 27.25 17.54 10.86
CA SER A 44 26.75 17.19 12.21
C SER A 44 25.79 18.17 12.92
N GLY A 45 24.53 17.72 13.06
CA GLY A 45 23.85 17.61 14.36
C GLY A 45 23.30 18.86 15.06
N LYS A 46 21.96 18.92 15.10
CA LYS A 46 21.04 19.67 15.99
C LYS A 46 20.66 21.10 15.59
N TRP A 47 19.36 21.29 15.40
CA TRP A 47 18.69 22.57 15.21
C TRP A 47 18.17 23.13 16.54
N TRP A 48 18.39 24.41 16.78
CA TRP A 48 17.62 25.22 17.74
C TRP A 48 17.00 26.38 16.96
N ALA A 49 15.69 26.57 17.07
CA ALA A 49 15.03 27.79 16.60
C ALA A 49 15.11 28.84 17.71
N GLN A 50 15.69 30.01 17.41
CA GLN A 50 15.51 31.22 18.22
C GLN A 50 14.91 32.31 17.34
N GLU A 51 13.81 32.88 17.83
CA GLU A 51 13.16 34.08 17.32
C GLU A 51 14.14 35.27 17.29
N ALA A 52 14.17 35.98 16.17
CA ALA A 52 14.77 37.30 16.08
C ALA A 52 13.71 38.29 15.60
N VAL A 53 13.00 38.88 16.56
CA VAL A 53 12.31 40.17 16.40
C VAL A 53 13.38 41.25 16.42
N LYS A 54 13.60 41.98 15.31
CA LYS A 54 14.25 43.30 15.35
C LYS A 54 13.68 44.28 14.32
N GLU A 55 13.03 45.29 14.90
CA GLU A 55 13.05 46.73 14.58
C GLU A 55 12.83 47.20 13.13
N VAL A 56 11.61 47.70 12.90
CA VAL A 56 11.26 48.58 11.77
C VAL A 56 11.77 50.00 12.08
N PRO A 57 12.55 50.64 11.19
CA PRO A 57 12.89 52.05 11.34
C PRO A 57 11.63 52.92 11.17
N ARG A 58 11.39 53.80 12.14
CA ARG A 58 10.32 54.80 12.10
C ARG A 58 10.56 55.80 10.95
N LEU A 59 9.59 55.94 10.06
CA LEU A 59 9.43 57.08 9.15
C LEU A 59 8.11 57.81 9.46
N PRO A 60 8.02 59.11 9.14
CA PRO A 60 7.17 60.05 9.86
C PRO A 60 5.68 59.97 9.48
N THR A 61 4.88 60.30 10.48
CA THR A 61 3.43 60.52 10.48
C THR A 61 2.95 61.37 9.28
N THR A 62 2.19 60.75 8.38
CA THR A 62 1.05 61.37 7.67
C THR A 62 0.06 60.27 7.28
N GLU A 63 -1.20 60.49 7.68
CA GLU A 63 -2.49 59.79 7.39
C GLU A 63 -2.53 58.28 7.04
N PRO A 64 -3.40 57.49 7.69
CA PRO A 64 -3.56 56.08 7.37
C PRO A 64 -4.23 55.93 5.99
N ASN A 65 -3.52 55.32 5.07
CA ASN A 65 -4.07 54.90 3.79
C ASN A 65 -5.05 53.73 4.04
N LEU A 66 -6.31 54.07 4.35
CA LEU A 66 -7.44 53.18 4.62
C LEU A 66 -7.69 52.15 3.50
N SER A 67 -7.06 52.30 2.33
CA SER A 67 -7.16 51.35 1.20
C SER A 67 -6.32 50.08 1.39
N LEU A 68 -5.17 50.13 2.07
CA LEU A 68 -4.25 48.99 2.24
C LEU A 68 -4.59 48.13 3.45
N VAL A 69 -5.09 48.73 4.53
CA VAL A 69 -5.65 47.99 5.68
C VAL A 69 -7.02 47.40 5.34
N SER A 70 -7.81 48.07 4.48
CA SER A 70 -9.00 47.47 3.85
C SER A 70 -8.63 46.29 2.96
N LEU A 71 -7.54 46.37 2.18
CA LEU A 71 -7.08 45.23 1.38
C LEU A 71 -6.63 44.07 2.28
N TYR A 72 -5.85 44.35 3.33
CA TYR A 72 -5.37 43.31 4.27
C TYR A 72 -6.50 42.70 5.11
N MET A 73 -7.51 43.47 5.52
CA MET A 73 -8.70 42.96 6.23
C MET A 73 -9.68 42.23 5.30
N LYS A 74 -9.73 42.60 4.01
CA LYS A 74 -10.53 41.89 2.99
C LYS A 74 -9.87 40.57 2.54
N TYR A 75 -8.56 40.40 2.80
CA TYR A 75 -7.84 39.14 2.68
C TYR A 75 -7.61 38.41 4.02
N ALA A 76 -8.07 38.95 5.15
CA ALA A 76 -8.04 38.29 6.47
C ALA A 76 -9.35 37.58 6.82
N HIS A 77 -10.39 37.73 5.98
CA HIS A 77 -11.51 36.79 5.90
C HIS A 77 -11.32 35.85 4.72
N ILE A 78 -10.21 35.10 4.72
CA ILE A 78 -10.17 33.79 4.06
C ILE A 78 -11.04 32.88 4.93
N GLY A 79 -12.35 32.96 4.71
CA GLY A 79 -13.27 31.95 5.18
C GLY A 79 -12.79 30.63 4.59
N THR A 80 -12.47 29.67 5.44
CA THR A 80 -12.50 28.27 5.07
C THR A 80 -13.76 28.03 4.24
N ASP A 81 -13.61 27.71 2.95
CA ASP A 81 -14.72 27.34 2.08
C ASP A 81 -15.46 26.17 2.73
N GLN A 82 -16.51 26.50 3.49
CA GLN A 82 -17.29 25.52 4.19
C GLN A 82 -18.19 24.91 3.12
N ILE A 83 -17.76 23.76 2.59
CA ILE A 83 -18.52 23.01 1.59
C ILE A 83 -19.92 22.79 2.16
N SER A 84 -20.93 23.38 1.51
CA SER A 84 -22.31 23.31 1.99
C SER A 84 -22.77 21.85 2.01
N MET A 85 -23.15 21.38 3.20
CA MET A 85 -23.69 20.03 3.42
C MET A 85 -24.94 19.78 2.56
N GLU A 86 -25.85 20.76 2.48
CA GLU A 86 -27.04 20.69 1.62
C GLU A 86 -26.66 20.62 0.13
N GLY A 87 -25.58 21.29 -0.27
CA GLY A 87 -25.05 21.23 -1.63
C GLY A 87 -24.49 19.85 -1.98
N LEU A 88 -23.68 19.27 -1.08
CA LEU A 88 -23.14 17.91 -1.23
C LEU A 88 -24.25 16.86 -1.31
N GLU A 89 -25.26 16.96 -0.43
CA GLU A 89 -26.41 16.06 -0.46
C GLU A 89 -27.14 16.12 -1.80
N LYS A 90 -27.40 17.33 -2.32
CA LYS A 90 -28.05 17.52 -3.64
C LYS A 90 -27.23 16.97 -4.80
N GLU A 91 -25.90 17.13 -4.77
CA GLU A 91 -25.04 16.52 -5.79
C GLU A 91 -25.12 15.00 -5.71
N LEU A 92 -24.88 14.41 -4.53
CA LEU A 92 -24.86 12.97 -4.34
C LEU A 92 -26.22 12.31 -4.58
N GLN A 93 -27.35 12.99 -4.34
CA GLN A 93 -28.68 12.48 -4.68
C GLN A 93 -28.77 12.09 -6.17
N LYS A 94 -28.11 12.83 -7.07
CA LYS A 94 -28.06 12.50 -8.50
C LYS A 94 -27.35 11.18 -8.78
N LEU A 95 -26.32 10.85 -7.98
CA LEU A 95 -25.56 9.61 -8.10
C LEU A 95 -26.36 8.38 -7.63
N PHE A 96 -27.32 8.59 -6.73
CA PHE A 96 -28.11 7.53 -6.08
C PHE A 96 -29.57 7.48 -6.53
N ALA A 97 -29.91 8.17 -7.63
CA ALA A 97 -31.25 8.24 -8.20
C ALA A 97 -31.70 6.86 -8.74
N GLY A 98 -32.20 6.00 -7.86
CA GLY A 98 -32.55 4.62 -8.18
C GLY A 98 -33.10 3.78 -7.02
N GLY A 99 -33.67 4.40 -5.97
CA GLY A 99 -34.25 3.69 -4.82
C GLY A 99 -33.32 3.50 -3.63
N THR A 100 -32.17 4.19 -3.61
CA THR A 100 -31.30 4.26 -2.42
C THR A 100 -31.99 5.15 -1.37
N PRO A 101 -32.10 4.72 -0.09
CA PRO A 101 -32.72 5.55 0.96
C PRO A 101 -32.00 6.88 1.12
N ASP A 102 -32.75 7.97 1.33
CA ASP A 102 -32.21 9.33 1.58
C ASP A 102 -31.16 9.35 2.69
N ASP A 103 -31.32 8.50 3.71
CA ASP A 103 -30.38 8.35 4.83
C ASP A 103 -28.98 7.91 4.36
N TYR A 104 -28.89 7.13 3.27
CA TYR A 104 -27.61 6.73 2.69
C TYR A 104 -26.91 7.90 2.03
N VAL A 105 -27.66 8.78 1.35
CA VAL A 105 -27.12 9.97 0.69
C VAL A 105 -26.64 10.99 1.72
N LYS A 106 -27.44 11.24 2.76
CA LYS A 106 -27.06 12.08 3.90
C LYS A 106 -25.83 11.55 4.61
N CYS A 107 -25.77 10.23 4.86
CA CYS A 107 -24.59 9.59 5.42
C CYS A 107 -23.36 9.78 4.52
N ALA A 108 -23.54 9.72 3.19
CA ALA A 108 -22.45 9.85 2.25
C ALA A 108 -21.89 11.27 2.17
N ALA A 109 -22.77 12.27 2.15
CA ALA A 109 -22.43 13.68 2.20
C ALA A 109 -21.73 14.03 3.52
N LYS A 110 -22.27 13.54 4.64
CA LYS A 110 -21.68 13.74 5.97
C LYS A 110 -20.28 13.17 6.04
N LYS A 111 -20.10 11.94 5.55
CA LYS A 111 -18.76 11.35 5.44
C LYS A 111 -17.83 12.20 4.61
N LEU A 112 -18.20 12.62 3.39
CA LEU A 112 -17.35 13.49 2.56
C LEU A 112 -16.95 14.80 3.27
N SER A 113 -17.88 15.40 4.03
CA SER A 113 -17.57 16.58 4.83
C SER A 113 -16.61 16.26 5.99
N ASP A 114 -16.88 15.19 6.74
CA ASP A 114 -16.03 14.72 7.84
C ASP A 114 -14.62 14.29 7.37
N LEU A 115 -14.48 13.83 6.12
CA LEU A 115 -13.21 13.50 5.48
C LEU A 115 -12.28 14.71 5.32
N THR A 116 -12.85 15.91 5.34
CA THR A 116 -12.09 17.16 5.36
C THR A 116 -11.72 17.60 6.79
N GLY A 117 -12.12 16.87 7.84
CA GLY A 117 -11.77 17.14 9.24
C GLY A 117 -10.35 16.71 9.65
N THR A 118 -9.96 17.01 10.90
CA THR A 118 -8.60 16.86 11.46
C THR A 118 -8.28 15.51 12.09
N ASP A 119 -9.26 14.65 12.37
CA ASP A 119 -9.02 13.38 13.09
C ASP A 119 -8.84 12.20 12.11
N VAL A 120 -7.70 11.51 12.20
CA VAL A 120 -7.15 10.68 11.11
C VAL A 120 -6.85 9.23 11.55
N ALA A 121 -7.62 8.69 12.48
CA ALA A 121 -7.43 7.30 12.91
C ALA A 121 -7.61 6.26 11.79
N ASP A 122 -8.15 6.62 10.61
CA ASP A 122 -8.37 5.67 9.50
C ASP A 122 -8.12 6.26 8.09
N VAL A 123 -6.88 6.72 7.81
CA VAL A 123 -6.44 7.29 6.51
C VAL A 123 -6.87 6.44 5.31
N PHE A 124 -6.71 5.12 5.41
CA PHE A 124 -6.92 4.21 4.28
C PHE A 124 -8.39 3.87 4.05
N GLN A 125 -9.23 3.81 5.10
CA GLN A 125 -10.68 3.71 4.90
C GLN A 125 -11.25 4.99 4.30
N LYS A 126 -10.73 6.15 4.71
CA LYS A 126 -11.05 7.45 4.08
C LYS A 126 -10.72 7.43 2.59
N LEU A 127 -9.52 6.98 2.24
CA LEU A 127 -9.07 6.82 0.85
C LEU A 127 -9.97 5.84 0.07
N ALA A 128 -10.26 4.67 0.63
CA ALA A 128 -11.13 3.67 0.03
C ALA A 128 -12.53 4.20 -0.27
N TYR A 129 -13.05 5.04 0.62
CA TYR A 129 -14.35 5.68 0.44
C TYR A 129 -14.34 6.71 -0.68
N GLY A 130 -13.32 7.57 -0.76
CA GLY A 130 -13.20 8.55 -1.83
C GLY A 130 -13.01 7.90 -3.21
N VAL A 131 -12.17 6.87 -3.30
CA VAL A 131 -11.97 6.10 -4.54
C VAL A 131 -13.25 5.38 -4.97
N ASP A 132 -14.05 4.83 -4.04
CA ASP A 132 -15.35 4.23 -4.34
C ASP A 132 -16.35 5.24 -4.93
N ILE A 133 -16.43 6.44 -4.36
CA ILE A 133 -17.28 7.52 -4.90
C ILE A 133 -16.84 7.88 -6.31
N LEU A 134 -15.53 8.10 -6.53
CA LEU A 134 -15.01 8.47 -7.86
C LEU A 134 -15.23 7.39 -8.90
N SER A 135 -15.07 6.13 -8.52
CA SER A 135 -15.35 4.99 -9.39
C SER A 135 -16.82 4.94 -9.79
N LYS A 136 -17.75 5.25 -8.87
CA LYS A 136 -19.18 5.34 -9.17
C LYS A 136 -19.50 6.56 -10.05
N LEU A 137 -18.90 7.71 -9.77
CA LEU A 137 -19.08 8.93 -10.57
C LEU A 137 -18.65 8.73 -12.02
N THR A 138 -17.45 8.17 -12.21
CA THR A 138 -16.87 7.95 -13.54
C THR A 138 -17.49 6.76 -14.28
N GLY A 139 -18.09 5.81 -13.55
CA GLY A 139 -18.85 4.68 -14.13
C GLY A 139 -20.32 5.00 -14.44
N CYS A 140 -20.87 6.12 -13.95
CA CYS A 140 -22.24 6.52 -14.20
C CYS A 140 -22.37 7.26 -15.54
N SER A 141 -23.05 6.65 -16.51
CA SER A 141 -23.24 7.25 -17.85
C SER A 141 -24.41 8.23 -17.94
N THR A 142 -25.29 8.28 -16.94
CA THR A 142 -26.55 9.03 -16.99
C THR A 142 -26.43 10.46 -16.49
N VAL A 143 -25.44 10.75 -15.63
CA VAL A 143 -25.22 12.08 -15.06
C VAL A 143 -23.80 12.55 -15.38
N PRO A 144 -23.62 13.72 -16.02
CA PRO A 144 -22.29 14.25 -16.29
C PRO A 144 -21.47 14.43 -15.00
N VAL A 145 -20.24 13.93 -14.97
CA VAL A 145 -19.34 14.03 -13.80
C VAL A 145 -19.09 15.48 -13.38
N LEU A 146 -19.12 16.42 -14.32
CA LEU A 146 -19.00 17.86 -14.04
C LEU A 146 -20.13 18.42 -13.16
N SER A 147 -21.23 17.69 -12.96
CA SER A 147 -22.35 18.13 -12.11
C SER A 147 -22.13 17.89 -10.61
N PHE A 148 -20.93 17.41 -10.25
CA PHE A 148 -20.48 17.04 -8.90
C PHE A 148 -19.30 17.92 -8.42
N THR A 149 -19.32 19.21 -8.74
CA THR A 149 -18.24 20.16 -8.43
C THR A 149 -17.85 20.21 -6.95
N LEU A 150 -18.81 20.27 -6.03
CA LEU A 150 -18.55 20.33 -4.59
C LEU A 150 -17.94 19.01 -4.09
N SER A 151 -18.46 17.89 -4.59
CA SER A 151 -17.96 16.55 -4.28
C SER A 151 -16.50 16.40 -4.75
N LEU A 152 -16.18 16.85 -5.96
CA LEU A 152 -14.83 16.81 -6.52
C LEU A 152 -13.87 17.74 -5.76
N SER A 153 -14.31 18.92 -5.32
CA SER A 153 -13.52 19.80 -4.45
C SER A 153 -13.25 19.17 -3.08
N ALA A 154 -14.27 18.56 -2.45
CA ALA A 154 -14.10 17.82 -1.19
C ALA A 154 -13.08 16.68 -1.32
N LEU A 155 -13.20 15.89 -2.39
CA LEU A 155 -12.31 14.76 -2.67
C LEU A 155 -10.87 15.21 -2.95
N SER A 156 -10.66 16.28 -3.74
CA SER A 156 -9.34 16.86 -3.98
C SER A 156 -8.66 17.27 -2.66
N SER A 157 -9.41 17.96 -1.79
CA SER A 157 -8.95 18.37 -0.46
C SER A 157 -8.61 17.17 0.43
N MET A 158 -9.44 16.12 0.38
CA MET A 158 -9.18 14.86 1.07
C MET A 158 -7.86 14.22 0.60
N PHE A 159 -7.61 14.10 -0.71
CA PHE A 159 -6.36 13.53 -1.23
C PHE A 159 -5.13 14.33 -0.85
N LYS A 160 -5.21 15.67 -0.82
CA LYS A 160 -4.14 16.54 -0.30
C LYS A 160 -3.79 16.19 1.15
N LYS A 161 -4.81 16.12 2.01
CA LYS A 161 -4.63 15.83 3.45
C LYS A 161 -4.07 14.43 3.67
N ILE A 162 -4.61 13.45 2.97
CA ILE A 162 -4.12 12.06 3.04
C ILE A 162 -2.65 12.00 2.63
N GLY A 163 -2.26 12.58 1.49
CA GLY A 163 -0.87 12.55 1.05
C GLY A 163 0.08 13.31 1.99
N SER A 164 -0.36 14.42 2.58
CA SER A 164 0.40 15.15 3.61
C SER A 164 0.62 14.30 4.87
N ASN A 165 -0.41 13.60 5.32
CA ASN A 165 -0.34 12.72 6.49
C ASN A 165 0.56 11.52 6.23
N LEU A 166 0.43 10.89 5.05
CA LEU A 166 1.30 9.78 4.65
C LEU A 166 2.76 10.24 4.61
N LYS A 167 3.05 11.41 4.05
CA LYS A 167 4.40 11.98 4.06
C LYS A 167 4.93 12.21 5.49
N SER A 168 4.09 12.69 6.40
CA SER A 168 4.50 12.96 7.78
C SER A 168 4.74 11.68 8.60
N ALA A 169 4.06 10.60 8.25
CA ALA A 169 4.24 9.28 8.86
C ALA A 169 5.33 8.46 8.17
N ASP A 170 5.82 8.91 7.02
CA ASP A 170 6.82 8.22 6.23
C ASP A 170 8.17 8.24 6.95
N ALA A 171 8.77 7.06 7.11
CA ALA A 171 10.09 6.95 7.70
C ALA A 171 11.16 7.48 6.72
N PRO A 172 12.26 8.06 7.23
CA PRO A 172 13.45 8.31 6.41
C PRO A 172 13.90 7.05 5.69
N VAL A 173 14.51 7.19 4.51
CA VAL A 173 14.91 6.05 3.65
C VAL A 173 15.80 5.06 4.40
N GLU A 174 16.68 5.55 5.28
CA GLU A 174 17.61 4.76 6.08
C GLU A 174 16.93 3.93 7.18
N GLU A 175 15.73 4.32 7.60
CA GLU A 175 14.96 3.68 8.68
C GLU A 175 13.75 2.89 8.13
N ASP A 176 13.35 3.15 6.89
CA ASP A 176 12.24 2.50 6.24
C ASP A 176 12.54 1.02 5.95
N SER A 177 11.69 0.15 6.49
CA SER A 177 11.86 -1.29 6.40
C SER A 177 11.97 -1.84 4.97
N ILE A 178 11.32 -1.21 3.98
CA ILE A 178 11.39 -1.61 2.57
C ILE A 178 12.78 -1.31 2.02
N PHE A 179 13.25 -0.07 2.19
CA PHE A 179 14.53 0.38 1.65
C PHE A 179 15.71 -0.32 2.35
N VAL A 180 15.65 -0.47 3.67
CA VAL A 180 16.62 -1.27 4.44
C VAL A 180 16.68 -2.72 3.93
N ALA A 181 15.53 -3.31 3.56
CA ALA A 181 15.51 -4.66 3.02
C ALA A 181 16.09 -4.74 1.60
N LEU A 182 15.84 -3.75 0.73
CA LEU A 182 16.44 -3.67 -0.60
C LEU A 182 17.97 -3.60 -0.53
N GLU A 183 18.52 -2.75 0.34
CA GLU A 183 19.97 -2.65 0.53
C GLU A 183 20.59 -3.98 0.97
N ARG A 184 19.92 -4.74 1.86
CA ARG A 184 20.37 -6.09 2.26
C ARG A 184 20.43 -7.07 1.09
N TYR A 185 19.64 -6.87 0.05
CA TYR A 185 19.65 -7.68 -1.17
C TYR A 185 20.59 -7.15 -2.26
N GLY A 186 21.32 -6.06 -2.00
CA GLY A 186 22.21 -5.41 -2.97
C GLY A 186 21.45 -4.67 -4.08
N ASP A 187 20.24 -4.19 -3.79
CA ASP A 187 19.35 -3.50 -4.74
C ASP A 187 19.50 -1.98 -4.74
N SER A 188 20.71 -1.45 -4.57
CA SER A 188 20.94 -0.01 -4.37
C SER A 188 20.41 0.88 -5.51
N GLU A 189 20.47 0.40 -6.76
CA GLU A 189 19.87 1.09 -7.90
C GLU A 189 18.34 1.20 -7.76
N LEU A 190 17.67 0.10 -7.37
CA LEU A 190 16.22 0.11 -7.12
C LEU A 190 15.87 0.97 -5.91
N THR A 191 16.68 0.95 -4.84
CA THR A 191 16.48 1.80 -3.67
C THR A 191 16.49 3.27 -4.06
N ALA A 192 17.53 3.72 -4.77
CA ALA A 192 17.68 5.12 -5.16
C ALA A 192 16.57 5.58 -6.12
N GLU A 193 16.25 4.79 -7.15
CA GLU A 193 15.15 5.10 -8.06
C GLU A 193 13.80 5.16 -7.33
N ALA A 194 13.52 4.20 -6.45
CA ALA A 194 12.27 4.13 -5.70
C ALA A 194 12.11 5.30 -4.72
N ALA A 195 13.17 5.63 -3.96
CA ALA A 195 13.16 6.77 -3.04
C ALA A 195 12.86 8.08 -3.79
N CYS A 196 13.54 8.30 -4.93
CA CYS A 196 13.31 9.46 -5.77
C CYS A 196 11.85 9.55 -6.27
N LEU A 197 11.27 8.41 -6.69
CA LEU A 197 9.88 8.37 -7.15
C LEU A 197 8.86 8.60 -6.03
N VAL A 198 9.09 8.07 -4.83
CA VAL A 198 8.25 8.32 -3.64
C VAL A 198 8.26 9.81 -3.30
N ASP A 199 9.44 10.41 -3.19
CA ASP A 199 9.59 11.84 -2.92
C ASP A 199 8.92 12.70 -3.98
N LEU A 200 9.12 12.35 -5.26
CA LEU A 200 8.51 13.05 -6.38
C LEU A 200 6.99 13.00 -6.29
N LEU A 201 6.39 11.85 -5.99
CA LEU A 201 4.94 11.71 -5.83
C LEU A 201 4.41 12.57 -4.68
N PHE A 202 5.11 12.63 -3.55
CA PHE A 202 4.75 13.52 -2.45
C PHE A 202 4.85 15.00 -2.80
N ILE A 203 5.92 15.41 -3.50
CA ILE A 203 6.08 16.79 -3.98
C ILE A 203 4.94 17.16 -4.93
N LYS A 204 4.56 16.25 -5.84
CA LYS A 204 3.44 16.48 -6.78
C LYS A 204 2.11 16.55 -6.07
N ASN A 205 1.84 15.67 -5.09
CA ASN A 205 0.62 15.73 -4.28
C ASN A 205 0.49 17.08 -3.55
N ALA A 206 1.58 17.55 -2.93
CA ALA A 206 1.61 18.85 -2.26
C ALA A 206 1.36 19.99 -3.26
N TYR A 207 2.06 20.00 -4.40
CA TYR A 207 1.89 21.00 -5.45
C TYR A 207 0.44 21.06 -5.96
N PHE A 208 -0.16 19.92 -6.31
CA PHE A 208 -1.55 19.88 -6.76
C PHE A 208 -2.54 20.28 -5.65
N GLY A 209 -2.17 20.06 -4.39
CA GLY A 209 -2.94 20.49 -3.23
C GLY A 209 -3.08 22.01 -3.08
N GLU A 210 -2.21 22.79 -3.71
CA GLU A 210 -2.29 24.26 -3.68
C GLU A 210 -3.19 24.84 -4.79
N ILE A 211 -3.70 23.99 -5.69
CA ILE A 211 -4.55 24.43 -6.80
C ILE A 211 -6.00 24.55 -6.30
N ASN A 212 -6.46 25.80 -6.17
CA ASN A 212 -7.82 26.13 -5.77
C ASN A 212 -8.80 26.20 -6.97
N GLU A 213 -10.05 26.55 -6.70
CA GLU A 213 -11.12 26.62 -7.71
C GLU A 213 -10.95 27.78 -8.71
N GLN A 214 -10.19 28.81 -8.33
CA GLN A 214 -9.91 30.00 -9.14
C GLN A 214 -8.63 29.85 -9.99
N ALA A 215 -8.04 28.65 -10.03
CA ALA A 215 -6.82 28.41 -10.78
C ALA A 215 -7.02 28.70 -12.26
N HIS A 216 -6.02 29.36 -12.84
CA HIS A 216 -6.04 29.75 -14.25
C HIS A 216 -6.04 28.51 -15.16
N GLU A 217 -6.78 28.59 -16.26
CA GLU A 217 -6.95 27.51 -17.26
C GLU A 217 -5.61 26.85 -17.65
N ASN A 218 -4.62 27.65 -18.07
CA ASN A 218 -3.29 27.17 -18.44
C ASN A 218 -2.60 26.30 -17.36
N ILE A 219 -2.84 26.58 -16.07
CA ILE A 219 -2.26 25.78 -14.98
C ILE A 219 -2.98 24.43 -14.91
N VAL A 220 -4.30 24.43 -14.98
CA VAL A 220 -5.14 23.21 -14.91
C VAL A 220 -4.95 22.32 -16.14
N ASN A 221 -4.80 22.93 -17.32
CA ASN A 221 -4.58 22.21 -18.58
C ASN A 221 -3.20 21.55 -18.68
N SER A 222 -2.23 21.91 -17.83
CA SER A 222 -0.88 21.32 -17.84
C SER A 222 -0.60 20.31 -16.71
N LEU A 223 -1.62 19.90 -15.96
CA LEU A 223 -1.41 19.08 -14.75
C LEU A 223 -1.00 17.63 -15.05
N GLU A 224 -1.55 17.05 -16.12
CA GLU A 224 -1.21 15.72 -16.60
C GLU A 224 0.26 15.63 -17.03
N ASP A 225 0.79 16.66 -17.68
CA ASP A 225 2.19 16.72 -18.13
C ASP A 225 3.17 16.84 -16.96
N LYS A 226 2.69 17.37 -15.83
CA LYS A 226 3.48 17.48 -14.60
C LYS A 226 3.53 16.17 -13.82
N PHE A 227 2.69 15.20 -14.15
CA PHE A 227 2.72 13.87 -13.54
C PHE A 227 3.77 13.00 -14.24
N PRO A 228 4.70 12.35 -13.51
CA PRO A 228 5.83 11.62 -14.10
C PRO A 228 5.40 10.22 -14.59
N THR A 229 4.45 10.16 -15.54
CA THR A 229 3.86 8.91 -16.03
C THR A 229 4.92 7.95 -16.55
N ASN A 230 5.84 8.43 -17.39
CA ASN A 230 6.83 7.58 -18.04
C ASN A 230 7.80 6.95 -17.03
N ASP A 231 8.26 7.74 -16.05
CA ASP A 231 9.19 7.26 -15.02
C ASP A 231 8.53 6.19 -14.14
N ILE A 232 7.28 6.45 -13.73
CA ILE A 232 6.49 5.51 -12.92
C ILE A 232 6.22 4.22 -13.70
N VAL A 233 5.73 4.31 -14.93
CA VAL A 233 5.41 3.13 -15.76
C VAL A 233 6.67 2.30 -16.01
N LYS A 234 7.79 2.94 -16.34
CA LYS A 234 9.07 2.27 -16.56
C LYS A 234 9.56 1.55 -15.30
N PHE A 235 9.57 2.24 -14.16
CA PHE A 235 10.06 1.66 -12.91
C PHE A 235 9.14 0.55 -12.38
N MET A 236 7.83 0.78 -12.34
CA MET A 236 6.87 -0.24 -11.91
C MET A 236 6.88 -1.46 -12.85
N GLY A 237 7.09 -1.26 -14.16
CA GLY A 237 7.32 -2.33 -15.12
C GLY A 237 8.59 -3.14 -14.82
N LYS A 238 9.73 -2.47 -14.56
CA LYS A 238 10.98 -3.11 -14.12
C LYS A 238 10.77 -3.95 -12.86
N LEU A 239 10.09 -3.39 -11.85
CA LEU A 239 9.81 -4.05 -10.58
C LEU A 239 8.90 -5.28 -10.78
N LYS A 240 7.87 -5.16 -11.62
CA LYS A 240 6.95 -6.27 -11.95
C LYS A 240 7.68 -7.44 -12.62
N VAL A 241 8.56 -7.17 -13.59
CA VAL A 241 9.35 -8.22 -14.28
C VAL A 241 10.28 -8.92 -13.30
N LYS A 242 11.09 -8.16 -12.56
CA LYS A 242 12.00 -8.72 -11.54
C LYS A 242 11.26 -9.53 -10.48
N THR A 243 10.11 -9.05 -10.03
CA THR A 243 9.26 -9.79 -9.09
C THR A 243 8.84 -11.12 -9.68
N HIS A 244 8.34 -11.14 -10.93
CA HIS A 244 7.91 -12.37 -11.59
C HIS A 244 9.03 -13.42 -11.68
N GLU A 245 10.24 -12.99 -12.05
CA GLU A 245 11.42 -13.87 -12.09
C GLU A 245 11.67 -14.52 -10.72
N LEU A 246 11.74 -13.70 -9.66
CA LEU A 246 11.98 -14.17 -8.29
C LEU A 246 10.89 -15.13 -7.76
N LEU A 247 9.63 -14.90 -8.14
CA LEU A 247 8.50 -15.75 -7.72
C LEU A 247 8.60 -17.17 -8.25
N THR A 248 9.28 -17.37 -9.38
CA THR A 248 9.46 -18.69 -10.00
C THR A 248 10.73 -19.40 -9.54
N THR A 249 11.65 -18.68 -8.89
CA THR A 249 12.84 -19.24 -8.29
C THR A 249 12.50 -19.92 -6.97
N SER A 250 12.80 -21.21 -6.86
CA SER A 250 12.38 -22.06 -5.74
C SER A 250 13.35 -21.99 -4.55
N ASP A 251 13.66 -20.79 -4.06
CA ASP A 251 14.49 -20.58 -2.88
C ASP A 251 13.94 -19.50 -1.93
N LEU A 252 14.33 -19.58 -0.66
CA LEU A 252 13.84 -18.72 0.41
C LEU A 252 14.24 -17.24 0.22
N GLN A 253 15.44 -16.96 -0.27
CA GLN A 253 15.94 -15.58 -0.39
C GLN A 253 15.23 -14.86 -1.54
N SER A 254 15.07 -15.51 -2.69
CA SER A 254 14.31 -14.97 -3.81
C SER A 254 12.86 -14.66 -3.42
N ALA A 255 12.20 -15.57 -2.70
CA ALA A 255 10.83 -15.35 -2.24
C ALA A 255 10.69 -14.21 -1.22
N ARG A 256 11.65 -14.06 -0.29
CA ARG A 256 11.67 -12.92 0.64
C ARG A 256 11.88 -11.59 -0.10
N ARG A 257 12.84 -11.55 -1.03
CA ARG A 257 13.10 -10.39 -1.88
C ARG A 257 11.88 -10.02 -2.74
N ALA A 258 11.19 -11.01 -3.31
CA ALA A 258 9.93 -10.80 -4.03
C ALA A 258 8.83 -10.19 -3.14
N SER A 259 8.73 -10.59 -1.87
CA SER A 259 7.78 -9.98 -0.92
C SER A 259 8.07 -8.49 -0.73
N VAL A 260 9.34 -8.11 -0.61
CA VAL A 260 9.75 -6.69 -0.48
C VAL A 260 9.38 -5.91 -1.74
N TYR A 261 9.63 -6.47 -2.92
CA TYR A 261 9.29 -5.83 -4.19
C TYR A 261 7.77 -5.63 -4.36
N ILE A 262 6.97 -6.61 -3.94
CA ILE A 262 5.51 -6.51 -3.94
C ILE A 262 5.06 -5.38 -3.02
N ASN A 263 5.61 -5.29 -1.81
CA ASN A 263 5.27 -4.24 -0.86
C ASN A 263 5.65 -2.85 -1.41
N LEU A 264 6.83 -2.71 -2.03
CA LEU A 264 7.26 -1.49 -2.71
C LEU A 264 6.34 -1.12 -3.88
N TYR A 265 6.00 -2.09 -4.74
CA TYR A 265 5.12 -1.88 -5.88
C TYR A 265 3.79 -1.28 -5.42
N PHE A 266 3.20 -1.84 -4.37
CA PHE A 266 1.92 -1.35 -3.85
C PHE A 266 2.03 -0.02 -3.11
N ARG A 267 3.18 0.33 -2.51
CA ARG A 267 3.42 1.70 -1.99
C ARG A 267 3.31 2.73 -3.11
N LEU A 268 3.99 2.48 -4.23
CA LEU A 268 3.95 3.35 -5.41
C LEU A 268 2.56 3.37 -6.05
N ALA A 269 1.87 2.23 -6.13
CA ALA A 269 0.50 2.17 -6.64
C ALA A 269 -0.48 3.01 -5.80
N ASN A 270 -0.38 2.95 -4.47
CA ASN A 270 -1.20 3.74 -3.56
C ASN A 270 -0.93 5.24 -3.74
N LEU A 271 0.34 5.66 -3.77
CA LEU A 271 0.72 7.06 -3.98
C LEU A 271 0.29 7.58 -5.35
N ARG A 272 0.50 6.81 -6.42
CA ARG A 272 0.03 7.12 -7.77
C ARG A 272 -1.49 7.32 -7.79
N THR A 273 -2.24 6.45 -7.11
CA THR A 273 -3.70 6.51 -7.02
C THR A 273 -4.14 7.82 -6.36
N ILE A 274 -3.52 8.22 -5.25
CA ILE A 274 -3.81 9.49 -4.57
C ILE A 274 -3.58 10.68 -5.50
N VAL A 275 -2.40 10.73 -6.15
CA VAL A 275 -2.00 11.87 -6.99
C VAL A 275 -2.87 11.97 -8.25
N LEU A 276 -3.09 10.88 -8.97
CA LEU A 276 -3.88 10.91 -10.20
C LEU A 276 -5.35 11.23 -9.94
N TRP A 277 -5.96 10.69 -8.87
CA TRP A 277 -7.34 11.05 -8.53
C TRP A 277 -7.47 12.51 -8.10
N GLN A 278 -6.46 13.07 -7.43
CA GLN A 278 -6.43 14.50 -7.12
C GLN A 278 -6.38 15.35 -8.40
N VAL A 279 -5.50 15.02 -9.35
CA VAL A 279 -5.44 15.70 -10.66
C VAL A 279 -6.77 15.58 -11.40
N PHE A 280 -7.36 14.40 -11.45
CA PHE A 280 -8.67 14.18 -12.05
C PHE A 280 -9.73 15.09 -11.41
N CYS A 281 -9.81 15.13 -10.08
CA CYS A 281 -10.76 15.98 -9.37
C CYS A 281 -10.60 17.47 -9.73
N ILE A 282 -9.36 17.96 -9.76
CA ILE A 282 -9.05 19.35 -10.09
C ILE A 282 -9.46 19.68 -11.53
N LYS A 283 -9.08 18.84 -12.50
CA LYS A 283 -9.41 19.11 -13.91
C LYS A 283 -10.91 18.99 -14.18
N GLN A 284 -11.55 17.95 -13.65
CA GLN A 284 -12.96 17.68 -13.86
C GLN A 284 -13.88 18.75 -13.27
N ARG A 285 -13.54 19.31 -12.09
CA ARG A 285 -14.33 20.39 -11.49
C ARG A 285 -14.18 21.72 -12.24
N SER A 286 -12.99 21.99 -12.81
CA SER A 286 -12.71 23.23 -13.55
C SER A 286 -13.26 23.22 -14.97
N ASN A 287 -13.44 22.05 -15.58
CA ASN A 287 -14.11 21.85 -16.88
C ASN A 287 -13.46 22.62 -18.06
N TYR A 288 -12.17 22.94 -17.98
CA TYR A 288 -11.47 23.63 -19.07
C TYR A 288 -11.12 22.70 -20.25
N ASP A 289 -10.56 21.52 -19.97
CA ASP A 289 -10.18 20.53 -20.98
C ASP A 289 -10.67 19.11 -20.63
N GLN A 290 -11.77 18.72 -21.28
CA GLN A 290 -12.37 17.40 -21.13
C GLN A 290 -11.53 16.28 -21.78
N GLN A 291 -10.79 16.57 -22.86
CA GLN A 291 -9.98 15.57 -23.53
C GLN A 291 -8.80 15.16 -22.64
N SER A 292 -8.08 16.14 -22.11
CA SER A 292 -7.00 15.89 -21.17
C SER A 292 -7.50 15.21 -19.88
N THR A 293 -8.66 15.63 -19.36
CA THR A 293 -9.26 14.99 -18.17
C THR A 293 -9.56 13.50 -18.40
N ARG A 294 -10.05 13.14 -19.60
CA ARG A 294 -10.20 11.74 -20.02
C ARG A 294 -8.86 11.01 -20.12
N GLY A 295 -7.80 11.70 -20.56
CA GLY A 295 -6.43 11.18 -20.54
C GLY A 295 -5.98 10.77 -19.13
N VAL A 296 -6.26 11.61 -18.11
CA VAL A 296 -5.97 11.28 -16.70
C VAL A 296 -6.77 10.05 -16.24
N LEU A 297 -8.05 9.97 -16.57
CA LEU A 297 -8.86 8.79 -16.25
C LEU A 297 -8.33 7.52 -16.93
N ALA A 298 -7.86 7.62 -18.18
CA ALA A 298 -7.22 6.51 -18.87
C ALA A 298 -5.94 6.05 -18.16
N MET A 299 -5.10 6.98 -17.69
CA MET A 299 -3.91 6.65 -16.89
C MET A 299 -4.26 5.91 -15.60
N ILE A 300 -5.33 6.32 -14.91
CA ILE A 300 -5.83 5.61 -13.71
C ILE A 300 -6.24 4.19 -14.06
N ASN A 301 -7.05 4.02 -15.12
CA ASN A 301 -7.57 2.72 -15.52
C ASN A 301 -6.47 1.76 -15.99
N GLU A 302 -5.51 2.23 -16.79
CA GLU A 302 -4.38 1.42 -17.23
C GLU A 302 -3.45 1.06 -16.05
N GLY A 303 -3.24 2.01 -15.13
CA GLY A 303 -2.52 1.74 -13.88
C GLY A 303 -3.18 0.62 -13.07
N GLN A 304 -4.50 0.68 -12.88
CA GLN A 304 -5.26 -0.34 -12.16
C GLN A 304 -5.17 -1.71 -12.83
N LYS A 305 -5.21 -1.80 -14.17
CA LYS A 305 -5.01 -3.07 -14.88
C LYS A 305 -3.66 -3.69 -14.55
N SER A 306 -2.58 -2.89 -14.63
CA SER A 306 -1.23 -3.36 -14.28
C SER A 306 -1.13 -3.79 -12.81
N ASP A 307 -1.76 -3.05 -11.89
CA ASP A 307 -1.76 -3.41 -10.47
C ASP A 307 -2.49 -4.72 -10.21
N MET A 308 -3.60 -4.96 -10.91
CA MET A 308 -4.33 -6.22 -10.82
C MET A 308 -3.52 -7.39 -11.38
N GLU A 309 -2.63 -7.18 -12.35
CA GLU A 309 -1.70 -8.23 -12.80
C GLU A 309 -0.67 -8.58 -11.71
N VAL A 310 -0.13 -7.60 -10.99
CA VAL A 310 0.78 -7.86 -9.85
C VAL A 310 0.02 -8.46 -8.66
N MET A 311 -1.24 -8.07 -8.44
CA MET A 311 -2.13 -8.69 -7.45
C MET A 311 -2.31 -10.19 -7.73
N ARG A 312 -2.40 -10.61 -9.00
CA ARG A 312 -2.44 -12.03 -9.39
C ARG A 312 -1.18 -12.79 -8.99
N TYR A 313 -0.03 -12.13 -8.84
CA TYR A 313 1.18 -12.80 -8.35
C TYR A 313 1.01 -13.37 -6.93
N VAL A 314 0.23 -12.68 -6.09
CA VAL A 314 -0.03 -13.04 -4.69
C VAL A 314 -1.29 -13.89 -4.53
N THR A 315 -2.29 -13.73 -5.39
CA THR A 315 -3.56 -14.46 -5.27
C THR A 315 -3.62 -15.74 -6.07
N GLU A 316 -2.90 -15.83 -7.20
CA GLU A 316 -2.87 -17.04 -8.01
C GLU A 316 -1.77 -17.97 -7.55
N THR A 317 -2.20 -19.02 -6.86
CA THR A 317 -1.34 -20.07 -6.35
C THR A 317 -1.02 -21.08 -7.43
N SER A 318 0.25 -21.41 -7.55
CA SER A 318 0.73 -22.51 -8.38
C SER A 318 1.90 -23.20 -7.70
N PHE A 319 2.22 -24.41 -8.15
CA PHE A 319 3.35 -25.13 -7.59
C PHE A 319 4.68 -24.40 -7.83
N GLN A 320 4.85 -23.72 -8.97
CA GLN A 320 6.07 -22.93 -9.25
C GLN A 320 6.27 -21.80 -8.24
N LYS A 321 5.18 -21.17 -7.78
CA LYS A 321 5.19 -20.06 -6.81
C LYS A 321 5.03 -20.54 -5.35
N ALA A 322 5.07 -21.85 -5.11
CA ALA A 322 4.75 -22.42 -3.80
C ALA A 322 5.61 -21.85 -2.67
N VAL A 323 6.93 -21.75 -2.90
CA VAL A 323 7.87 -21.18 -1.94
C VAL A 323 7.46 -19.76 -1.55
N PHE A 324 7.24 -18.89 -2.54
CA PHE A 324 6.75 -17.54 -2.30
C PHE A 324 5.45 -17.52 -1.50
N HIS A 325 4.43 -18.27 -1.93
CA HIS A 325 3.13 -18.28 -1.25
C HIS A 325 3.20 -18.81 0.18
N THR A 326 4.21 -19.63 0.50
CA THR A 326 4.43 -20.07 1.89
C THR A 326 5.11 -19.05 2.78
N ILE A 327 5.86 -18.10 2.22
CA ILE A 327 6.57 -17.06 2.98
C ILE A 327 5.75 -15.78 3.02
N PHE A 328 5.08 -15.43 1.93
CA PHE A 328 4.33 -14.19 1.79
C PHE A 328 3.14 -14.17 2.75
N GLN A 329 3.12 -13.16 3.62
CA GLN A 329 2.13 -12.98 4.65
C GLN A 329 1.46 -11.64 4.39
N PRO A 330 0.26 -11.62 3.75
CA PRO A 330 -0.51 -10.41 3.52
C PRO A 330 -0.51 -9.44 4.71
N THR A 331 -0.76 -9.93 5.92
CA THR A 331 -0.88 -9.06 7.12
C THR A 331 0.45 -8.41 7.57
N GLU A 332 1.58 -8.86 7.04
CA GLU A 332 2.90 -8.28 7.31
C GLU A 332 3.36 -7.34 6.18
N ASN A 333 2.57 -7.18 5.12
CA ASN A 333 2.86 -6.31 3.98
C ASN A 333 1.87 -5.13 3.98
N GLU A 334 2.21 -4.09 4.73
CA GLU A 334 1.32 -2.95 4.98
C GLU A 334 0.79 -2.30 3.70
N ASN A 335 1.65 -1.99 2.73
CA ASN A 335 1.23 -1.30 1.52
C ASN A 335 0.32 -2.16 0.63
N PHE A 336 0.55 -3.48 0.64
CA PHE A 336 -0.35 -4.43 0.01
C PHE A 336 -1.72 -4.45 0.68
N MET A 337 -1.77 -4.47 2.01
CA MET A 337 -3.02 -4.38 2.77
C MET A 337 -3.76 -3.07 2.52
N ASN A 338 -3.02 -1.96 2.46
CA ASN A 338 -3.57 -0.65 2.13
C ASN A 338 -4.18 -0.65 0.73
N PHE A 339 -3.49 -1.21 -0.27
CA PHE A 339 -4.00 -1.33 -1.63
C PHE A 339 -5.32 -2.12 -1.68
N ILE A 340 -5.36 -3.29 -1.03
CA ILE A 340 -6.58 -4.10 -0.94
C ILE A 340 -7.74 -3.31 -0.31
N CYS A 341 -7.46 -2.55 0.75
CA CYS A 341 -8.44 -1.71 1.43
C CYS A 341 -8.97 -0.60 0.51
N ILE A 342 -8.07 0.17 -0.10
CA ILE A 342 -8.38 1.29 -1.00
C ILE A 342 -9.28 0.83 -2.15
N HIS A 343 -8.94 -0.30 -2.77
CA HIS A 343 -9.66 -0.82 -3.92
C HIS A 343 -10.79 -1.80 -3.53
N ARG A 344 -11.07 -1.97 -2.23
CA ARG A 344 -12.09 -2.89 -1.68
C ARG A 344 -12.01 -4.30 -2.25
N ILE A 345 -10.80 -4.78 -2.48
CA ILE A 345 -10.55 -6.10 -3.04
C ILE A 345 -10.82 -7.14 -1.96
N ARG A 346 -11.61 -8.16 -2.28
CA ARG A 346 -11.81 -9.30 -1.38
C ARG A 346 -10.88 -10.44 -1.79
N ILE A 347 -9.88 -10.72 -0.95
CA ILE A 347 -9.03 -11.89 -1.12
C ILE A 347 -9.73 -13.11 -0.49
N PRO A 348 -10.02 -14.17 -1.27
CA PRO A 348 -10.48 -15.44 -0.72
C PRO A 348 -9.38 -16.01 0.17
N SER A 349 -9.72 -16.33 1.43
CA SER A 349 -8.80 -17.03 2.33
C SER A 349 -9.54 -18.12 3.10
N LEU A 350 -8.90 -19.28 3.22
CA LEU A 350 -9.37 -20.40 4.02
C LEU A 350 -9.66 -19.98 5.48
N GLY A 351 -8.87 -19.05 6.04
CA GLY A 351 -9.02 -18.62 7.43
C GLY A 351 -10.29 -17.79 7.69
N HIS A 352 -10.92 -17.27 6.64
CA HIS A 352 -12.22 -16.58 6.71
C HIS A 352 -13.41 -17.50 6.48
N ASP A 353 -13.19 -18.73 6.01
CA ASP A 353 -14.23 -19.72 5.85
C ASP A 353 -14.57 -20.36 7.21
N LYS A 354 -15.62 -19.85 7.85
CA LYS A 354 -16.10 -20.35 9.15
C LYS A 354 -16.50 -21.82 9.11
N LYS A 355 -16.97 -22.32 7.97
CA LYS A 355 -17.37 -23.73 7.83
C LYS A 355 -16.12 -24.59 7.82
N PHE A 356 -15.16 -24.26 6.95
CA PHE A 356 -13.87 -24.94 6.88
C PHE A 356 -13.18 -24.98 8.26
N CYS A 357 -13.08 -23.85 8.97
CA CYS A 357 -12.38 -23.81 10.26
C CYS A 357 -13.08 -24.57 11.41
N ARG A 358 -14.39 -24.80 11.33
CA ARG A 358 -15.17 -25.48 12.39
C ARG A 358 -15.37 -26.97 12.15
N GLN A 359 -15.14 -27.42 10.92
CA GLN A 359 -15.30 -28.82 10.55
C GLN A 359 -14.07 -29.64 10.91
N LYS A 360 -14.30 -30.96 11.03
CA LYS A 360 -13.25 -31.95 11.23
C LYS A 360 -12.75 -32.36 9.86
N HIS A 361 -11.44 -32.53 9.74
CA HIS A 361 -10.80 -32.82 8.47
C HIS A 361 -10.00 -34.11 8.53
N PHE A 362 -10.04 -34.87 7.44
CA PHE A 362 -8.93 -35.76 7.10
C PHE A 362 -7.93 -34.99 6.23
N ILE A 363 -6.65 -35.08 6.56
CA ILE A 363 -5.56 -34.60 5.72
C ILE A 363 -4.92 -35.82 5.07
N ARG A 364 -5.06 -35.94 3.75
CA ARG A 364 -4.81 -37.16 2.98
C ARG A 364 -3.76 -36.90 1.90
N SER A 365 -2.87 -37.86 1.65
CA SER A 365 -1.91 -37.71 0.55
C SER A 365 -2.63 -37.71 -0.79
N SER A 366 -2.33 -36.73 -1.66
CA SER A 366 -2.84 -36.73 -3.04
C SER A 366 -2.27 -37.90 -3.85
N LYS A 367 -1.03 -38.31 -3.58
CA LYS A 367 -0.36 -39.42 -4.29
C LYS A 367 -0.83 -40.79 -3.80
N LEU A 368 -1.00 -40.95 -2.49
CA LEU A 368 -1.43 -42.20 -1.87
C LEU A 368 -2.72 -41.95 -1.07
N PRO A 369 -3.89 -41.89 -1.74
CA PRO A 369 -5.15 -41.47 -1.14
C PRO A 369 -5.64 -42.33 0.03
N ASP A 370 -5.09 -43.53 0.22
CA ASP A 370 -5.42 -44.34 1.39
C ASP A 370 -4.78 -43.78 2.65
N TYR A 371 -3.65 -43.08 2.54
CA TYR A 371 -2.88 -42.58 3.67
C TYR A 371 -3.32 -41.20 4.13
N ARG A 372 -3.67 -41.12 5.41
CA ARG A 372 -4.09 -39.91 6.12
C ARG A 372 -3.13 -39.63 7.28
N PHE A 373 -3.03 -38.37 7.68
CA PHE A 373 -2.34 -38.00 8.92
C PHE A 373 -2.93 -38.79 10.10
N GLU A 374 -2.09 -39.27 11.01
CA GLU A 374 -2.51 -39.93 12.23
C GLU A 374 -1.67 -39.50 13.43
N MET A 375 -2.36 -39.06 14.49
CA MET A 375 -1.77 -38.81 15.79
C MET A 375 -2.17 -39.93 16.77
N MET A 376 -1.31 -40.94 16.90
CA MET A 376 -1.62 -42.14 17.70
C MET A 376 -1.79 -41.86 19.19
N SER A 377 -0.97 -40.97 19.76
CA SER A 377 -0.99 -40.59 21.17
C SER A 377 -0.82 -39.07 21.35
N PRO A 378 -1.22 -38.48 22.48
CA PRO A 378 -1.08 -37.04 22.73
C PRO A 378 0.37 -36.61 22.94
N LYS A 379 1.28 -37.56 23.22
CA LYS A 379 2.72 -37.35 23.46
C LYS A 379 3.53 -38.28 22.56
N THR A 380 3.20 -38.27 21.27
CA THR A 380 3.97 -39.01 20.27
C THR A 380 5.12 -38.17 19.76
N ASP A 381 6.28 -38.80 19.61
CA ASP A 381 7.46 -38.22 19.02
C ASP A 381 7.44 -38.30 17.48
N TYR A 382 6.37 -38.81 16.87
CA TYR A 382 6.16 -38.78 15.42
C TYR A 382 4.67 -38.68 15.05
N ILE A 383 4.39 -38.06 13.91
CA ILE A 383 3.07 -38.12 13.25
C ILE A 383 3.12 -39.15 12.11
N GLY A 384 2.16 -40.08 12.11
CA GLY A 384 2.13 -41.20 11.17
C GLY A 384 1.25 -40.95 9.95
N GLY A 385 1.44 -41.78 8.92
CA GLY A 385 0.51 -41.98 7.82
C GLY A 385 -0.25 -43.29 7.99
N SER A 386 -1.58 -43.25 8.01
CA SER A 386 -2.44 -44.40 8.29
C SER A 386 -3.47 -44.63 7.20
N GLN A 387 -3.75 -45.90 6.89
CA GLN A 387 -4.85 -46.28 5.99
C GLN A 387 -6.21 -46.25 6.70
N ASN A 388 -6.21 -46.27 8.04
CA ASN A 388 -7.42 -46.29 8.84
C ASN A 388 -8.12 -44.93 8.86
N SER A 389 -9.45 -44.93 9.01
CA SER A 389 -10.27 -43.73 9.15
C SER A 389 -10.75 -43.54 10.60
N SER A 390 -9.81 -43.56 11.54
CA SER A 390 -10.10 -43.47 12.98
C SER A 390 -10.24 -42.01 13.46
N PHE A 391 -10.69 -41.79 14.70
CA PHE A 391 -10.66 -40.46 15.31
C PHE A 391 -9.24 -39.88 15.45
N ALA A 392 -8.20 -40.72 15.48
CA ALA A 392 -6.81 -40.27 15.54
C ALA A 392 -6.33 -39.61 14.23
N CYS A 393 -7.10 -39.78 13.14
CA CYS A 393 -6.82 -39.18 11.84
C CYS A 393 -7.58 -37.89 11.56
N LYS A 394 -8.42 -37.44 12.51
CA LYS A 394 -9.27 -36.26 12.34
C LYS A 394 -8.65 -35.05 13.03
N PHE A 395 -8.61 -33.92 12.33
CA PHE A 395 -8.03 -32.68 12.81
C PHE A 395 -8.97 -31.49 12.63
N TYR A 396 -8.84 -30.50 13.51
CA TYR A 396 -9.34 -29.14 13.26
C TYR A 396 -8.20 -28.28 12.72
N LEU A 397 -8.51 -27.45 11.72
CA LEU A 397 -7.63 -26.40 11.22
C LEU A 397 -8.06 -25.07 11.86
N GLU A 398 -7.45 -24.77 13.00
CA GLU A 398 -7.80 -23.57 13.77
C GLU A 398 -7.02 -22.36 13.25
N PRO A 399 -7.67 -21.32 12.71
CA PRO A 399 -6.95 -20.16 12.20
C PRO A 399 -6.25 -19.42 13.35
N VAL A 400 -5.00 -19.02 13.11
CA VAL A 400 -4.26 -18.19 14.06
C VAL A 400 -4.93 -16.81 14.16
N ARG A 401 -5.10 -16.30 15.39
CA ARG A 401 -5.75 -15.02 15.66
C ARG A 401 -5.02 -13.90 14.91
N ASN A 402 -5.79 -13.02 14.25
CA ASN A 402 -5.29 -11.91 13.42
C ASN A 402 -4.47 -12.31 12.18
N ARG A 403 -4.35 -13.61 11.86
CA ARG A 403 -3.60 -14.13 10.71
C ARG A 403 -4.48 -14.89 9.71
N LYS A 404 -5.80 -14.67 9.77
CA LYS A 404 -6.78 -15.38 8.92
C LYS A 404 -6.53 -15.16 7.44
N LEU A 405 -6.19 -13.93 7.04
CA LEU A 405 -5.89 -13.61 5.65
C LEU A 405 -4.64 -14.32 5.14
N ASP A 406 -3.70 -14.62 6.04
CA ASP A 406 -2.48 -15.32 5.67
C ASP A 406 -2.68 -16.82 5.49
N GLY A 407 -3.84 -17.39 5.87
CA GLY A 407 -4.04 -18.84 5.78
C GLY A 407 -3.10 -19.63 6.69
N ILE A 408 -2.86 -19.11 7.90
CA ILE A 408 -2.04 -19.78 8.93
C ILE A 408 -2.94 -20.46 9.96
N PHE A 409 -2.66 -21.72 10.23
CA PHE A 409 -3.49 -22.57 11.08
C PHE A 409 -2.67 -23.36 12.10
N TYR A 410 -3.30 -23.68 13.22
CA TYR A 410 -2.91 -24.79 14.06
C TYR A 410 -3.64 -26.06 13.59
N MET A 411 -2.93 -27.19 13.58
CA MET A 411 -3.52 -28.51 13.34
C MET A 411 -3.77 -29.21 14.68
N ARG A 412 -5.02 -29.20 15.15
CA ARG A 412 -5.39 -29.78 16.46
C ARG A 412 -6.06 -31.13 16.29
N SER A 413 -5.67 -32.12 17.09
CA SER A 413 -6.27 -33.45 17.05
C SER A 413 -7.70 -33.43 17.60
N VAL A 414 -8.60 -34.20 16.97
CA VAL A 414 -9.96 -34.42 17.47
C VAL A 414 -9.97 -35.44 18.60
N LYS A 415 -9.15 -36.50 18.51
CA LYS A 415 -9.07 -37.55 19.53
C LYS A 415 -8.38 -37.06 20.80
N TRP A 416 -7.33 -36.26 20.63
CA TRP A 416 -6.52 -35.71 21.70
C TRP A 416 -6.71 -34.19 21.69
N SER A 417 -7.80 -33.73 22.31
CA SER A 417 -8.34 -32.38 22.11
C SER A 417 -7.35 -31.25 22.38
N ASP A 418 -6.40 -31.48 23.28
CA ASP A 418 -5.40 -30.49 23.71
C ASP A 418 -4.04 -30.73 23.05
N SER A 419 -3.99 -31.56 22.00
CA SER A 419 -2.77 -31.91 21.30
C SER A 419 -2.74 -31.37 19.88
N TYR A 420 -1.59 -30.84 19.49
CA TYR A 420 -1.35 -30.17 18.23
C TYR A 420 -0.17 -30.80 17.48
N VAL A 421 -0.20 -30.69 16.16
CA VAL A 421 0.95 -31.08 15.33
C VAL A 421 1.95 -29.92 15.28
N SER A 422 3.18 -30.21 15.68
CA SER A 422 4.33 -29.30 15.60
C SER A 422 5.45 -29.92 14.78
N MET A 423 6.34 -29.09 14.26
CA MET A 423 7.60 -29.53 13.68
C MET A 423 8.75 -29.23 14.63
N ASP A 424 9.85 -29.97 14.57
CA ASP A 424 11.12 -29.61 15.20
C ASP A 424 12.13 -29.07 14.17
N LYS A 425 13.30 -28.64 14.64
CA LYS A 425 14.35 -28.08 13.79
C LYS A 425 14.82 -29.05 12.69
N ASP A 426 14.78 -30.34 12.95
CA ASP A 426 15.25 -31.38 12.03
C ASP A 426 14.17 -31.74 11.00
N GLY A 427 12.93 -31.28 11.22
CA GLY A 427 11.78 -31.53 10.35
C GLY A 427 10.93 -32.70 10.79
N LYS A 428 11.20 -33.29 11.96
CA LYS A 428 10.32 -34.31 12.54
C LYS A 428 9.01 -33.64 12.95
N CYS A 429 7.88 -34.20 12.55
CA CYS A 429 6.58 -33.77 13.05
C CYS A 429 6.23 -34.55 14.31
N VAL A 430 5.83 -33.86 15.37
CA VAL A 430 5.56 -34.40 16.70
C VAL A 430 4.22 -33.91 17.24
N SER A 431 3.70 -34.58 18.25
CA SER A 431 2.56 -34.08 19.02
C SER A 431 3.04 -33.26 20.22
N VAL A 432 2.44 -32.08 20.40
CA VAL A 432 2.69 -31.21 21.56
C VAL A 432 1.36 -30.96 22.29
N SER A 433 1.42 -30.95 23.62
CA SER A 433 0.28 -30.55 24.46
C SER A 433 0.19 -29.03 24.50
N ASP A 434 -1.03 -28.52 24.64
CA ASP A 434 -1.38 -27.11 24.60
C ASP A 434 -1.06 -26.43 23.26
N LYS A 435 -1.60 -25.22 23.06
CA LYS A 435 -1.45 -24.47 21.82
C LYS A 435 0.02 -24.03 21.64
N PRO A 436 0.73 -24.51 20.61
CA PRO A 436 2.15 -24.20 20.43
C PRO A 436 2.41 -22.78 19.91
N GLY A 437 3.68 -22.40 19.92
CA GLY A 437 4.19 -21.20 19.26
C GLY A 437 4.24 -21.35 17.73
N THR A 438 5.23 -20.72 17.11
CA THR A 438 5.38 -20.70 15.64
C THR A 438 5.77 -22.07 15.05
N GLU A 439 6.29 -22.98 15.88
CA GLU A 439 6.66 -24.35 15.53
C GLU A 439 5.46 -25.25 15.18
N GLY A 440 4.26 -24.93 15.70
CA GLY A 440 3.00 -25.62 15.36
C GLY A 440 2.04 -24.76 14.55
N GLN A 441 2.50 -23.64 14.00
CA GLN A 441 1.76 -22.84 13.04
C GLN A 441 2.13 -23.22 11.62
N TRP A 442 1.10 -23.48 10.82
CA TRP A 442 1.23 -24.01 9.47
C TRP A 442 0.61 -23.05 8.47
N LYS A 443 1.41 -22.60 7.51
CA LYS A 443 0.92 -21.90 6.33
C LYS A 443 0.31 -22.93 5.38
N VAL A 444 -0.97 -22.74 5.06
CA VAL A 444 -1.73 -23.65 4.17
C VAL A 444 -2.00 -22.95 2.85
N VAL A 445 -1.41 -23.47 1.78
CA VAL A 445 -1.55 -22.92 0.43
C VAL A 445 -2.42 -23.88 -0.38
N ARG A 446 -3.63 -23.44 -0.75
CA ARG A 446 -4.49 -24.14 -1.70
C ARG A 446 -3.96 -23.89 -3.11
N LEU A 447 -3.65 -24.92 -3.86
CA LEU A 447 -3.25 -24.83 -5.27
C LEU A 447 -4.48 -24.79 -6.18
N GLY A 448 -4.44 -23.94 -7.19
CA GLY A 448 -5.49 -23.88 -8.22
C GLY A 448 -5.38 -25.06 -9.19
N ASN A 449 -6.34 -25.98 -9.15
CA ASN A 449 -6.56 -26.98 -10.18
C ASN A 449 -8.02 -26.89 -10.62
N GLU A 450 -8.27 -26.50 -11.87
CA GLU A 450 -9.63 -26.50 -12.43
C GLU A 450 -10.12 -27.96 -12.59
N GLY A 451 -11.31 -28.26 -12.06
CA GLY A 451 -11.99 -29.55 -12.27
C GLY A 451 -11.54 -30.74 -11.42
N LEU A 452 -10.52 -30.59 -10.55
CA LEU A 452 -10.05 -31.65 -9.63
C LEU A 452 -10.25 -31.26 -8.16
N LEU A 453 -10.16 -32.26 -7.26
CA LEU A 453 -10.12 -32.00 -5.82
C LEU A 453 -8.98 -31.01 -5.50
N PRO A 454 -9.23 -29.96 -4.69
CA PRO A 454 -8.21 -29.00 -4.34
C PRO A 454 -7.02 -29.68 -3.64
N GLN A 455 -5.82 -29.36 -4.11
CA GLN A 455 -4.57 -29.80 -3.49
C GLN A 455 -4.00 -28.69 -2.61
N PHE A 456 -3.30 -29.08 -1.56
CA PHE A 456 -2.78 -28.18 -0.54
C PHE A 456 -1.31 -28.48 -0.26
N LEU A 457 -0.56 -27.41 0.01
CA LEU A 457 0.78 -27.46 0.58
C LEU A 457 0.72 -26.91 2.00
N PHE A 458 1.50 -27.53 2.88
CA PHE A 458 1.70 -27.07 4.25
C PHE A 458 3.17 -26.74 4.43
N SER A 459 3.48 -25.56 4.97
CA SER A 459 4.83 -25.17 5.38
C SER A 459 4.81 -24.68 6.82
N SER A 460 5.88 -24.98 7.55
CA SER A 460 6.08 -24.40 8.87
C SER A 460 6.29 -22.89 8.79
N ILE A 461 5.74 -22.15 9.76
CA ILE A 461 6.06 -20.72 9.95
C ILE A 461 7.43 -20.53 10.61
N LYS A 462 7.79 -21.38 11.58
CA LYS A 462 9.08 -21.32 12.26
C LYS A 462 10.25 -21.61 11.33
N TRP A 463 10.08 -22.59 10.44
CA TRP A 463 11.05 -22.97 9.41
C TRP A 463 10.43 -22.84 8.02
N PRO A 464 10.41 -21.60 7.45
CA PRO A 464 9.87 -21.37 6.11
C PRO A 464 10.57 -22.25 5.07
N CYS A 465 9.84 -22.64 4.02
CA CYS A 465 10.28 -23.59 2.98
C CYS A 465 10.48 -25.03 3.45
N LYS A 466 10.19 -25.37 4.70
CA LYS A 466 10.11 -26.76 5.15
C LYS A 466 8.67 -27.24 5.01
N PHE A 467 8.42 -28.01 3.95
CA PHE A 467 7.10 -28.48 3.53
C PHE A 467 6.77 -29.83 4.15
N LEU A 468 5.52 -30.02 4.57
CA LEU A 468 5.06 -31.35 4.98
C LEU A 468 5.05 -32.30 3.80
N PHE A 469 5.67 -33.46 4.00
CA PHE A 469 5.67 -34.54 3.01
C PHE A 469 5.47 -35.91 3.67
N LEU A 470 4.93 -36.83 2.89
CA LEU A 470 4.80 -38.23 3.26
C LEU A 470 6.12 -38.95 3.00
N LYS A 471 6.81 -39.37 4.06
CA LYS A 471 8.03 -40.17 3.97
C LYS A 471 7.69 -41.65 4.15
N SER A 472 8.23 -42.48 3.26
CA SER A 472 8.14 -43.93 3.40
C SER A 472 9.43 -44.48 4.02
N CYS A 473 9.30 -45.29 5.06
CA CYS A 473 10.42 -45.95 5.72
C CYS A 473 10.00 -47.38 6.12
N TRP A 474 10.58 -48.39 5.47
CA TRP A 474 10.40 -49.82 5.82
C TRP A 474 8.95 -50.22 6.16
N ARG A 475 8.03 -50.07 5.18
CA ARG A 475 6.58 -50.36 5.28
C ARG A 475 5.78 -49.46 6.23
N THR A 476 6.41 -48.49 6.89
CA THR A 476 5.73 -47.46 7.68
C THR A 476 5.79 -46.12 6.95
N PHE A 477 4.85 -45.24 7.29
CA PHE A 477 4.80 -43.90 6.74
C PHE A 477 4.83 -42.88 7.87
N SER A 478 5.72 -41.90 7.76
CA SER A 478 5.83 -40.76 8.67
C SER A 478 5.53 -39.46 7.92
N ILE A 479 4.99 -38.50 8.66
CA ILE A 479 4.85 -37.12 8.18
C ILE A 479 6.06 -36.34 8.68
N GLU A 480 6.83 -35.78 7.75
CA GLU A 480 8.05 -35.03 8.04
C GLU A 480 8.11 -33.74 7.22
N GLY A 481 9.08 -32.89 7.53
CA GLY A 481 9.40 -31.68 6.80
C GLY A 481 10.52 -31.91 5.79
N THR A 482 10.37 -31.39 4.57
CA THR A 482 11.41 -31.39 3.53
C THR A 482 11.61 -30.00 2.97
N GLU A 483 12.86 -29.65 2.68
CA GLU A 483 13.21 -28.43 1.95
C GLU A 483 13.26 -28.69 0.43
N ASN A 484 13.33 -29.96 0.01
CA ASN A 484 13.41 -30.34 -1.39
C ASN A 484 12.01 -30.54 -1.99
N LEU A 485 11.30 -29.43 -2.18
CA LEU A 485 9.96 -29.41 -2.74
C LEU A 485 9.91 -29.99 -4.17
N LYS A 486 10.93 -29.75 -5.00
CA LYS A 486 10.96 -30.25 -6.39
C LYS A 486 11.06 -31.78 -6.45
N ALA A 487 11.99 -32.37 -5.71
CA ALA A 487 12.15 -33.83 -5.68
C ALA A 487 10.99 -34.54 -4.97
N SER A 488 10.32 -33.85 -4.03
CA SER A 488 9.28 -34.42 -3.19
C SER A 488 7.87 -34.01 -3.62
N LYS A 489 7.70 -33.41 -4.82
CA LYS A 489 6.46 -32.75 -5.27
C LYS A 489 5.21 -33.54 -4.93
N GLU A 490 5.13 -34.79 -5.41
CA GLU A 490 3.92 -35.61 -5.23
C GLU A 490 3.66 -36.00 -3.77
N ASN A 491 4.72 -36.14 -2.97
CA ASN A 491 4.62 -36.50 -1.56
C ASN A 491 4.30 -35.29 -0.66
N CYS A 492 4.46 -34.05 -1.18
CA CYS A 492 4.12 -32.81 -0.48
C CYS A 492 2.68 -32.35 -0.73
N LEU A 493 1.95 -32.99 -1.65
CA LEU A 493 0.59 -32.60 -2.02
C LEU A 493 -0.43 -33.34 -1.14
N TRP A 494 -1.32 -32.55 -0.55
CA TRP A 494 -2.34 -33.01 0.36
C TRP A 494 -3.73 -32.65 -0.13
N GLU A 495 -4.71 -33.46 0.22
CA GLU A 495 -6.13 -33.16 0.10
C GLU A 495 -6.71 -32.98 1.50
N ILE A 496 -7.61 -32.00 1.65
CA ILE A 496 -8.32 -31.75 2.90
C ILE A 496 -9.78 -32.12 2.65
N LEU A 497 -10.27 -33.13 3.37
CA LEU A 497 -11.62 -33.67 3.22
C LEU A 497 -12.45 -33.40 4.47
N ASP A 498 -13.60 -32.74 4.29
CA ASP A 498 -14.58 -32.50 5.35
C ASP A 498 -15.21 -33.82 5.84
N VAL A 499 -15.42 -33.96 7.15
CA VAL A 499 -15.94 -35.19 7.81
C VAL A 499 -17.17 -34.94 8.66
#